data_AF-A0A924TY58-F1
#
_entry.id   AF-A0A924TY58-F1
#
_cell.length_a   1.000
_cell.length_b   1.000
_cell.length_c   1.000
_cell.angle_alpha   90.00
_cell.angle_beta   90.00
_cell.angle_gamma   90.00
#
_symmetry.space_group_name_H-M   'P 1'
#
loop_
_entity.id
_entity.type
_entity.pdbx_description
1 polymer ?
#
loop_
_entity_poly.entity_id
_entity_poly.type
_entity_poly.pdbx_seq_one_letter_code
_entity_poly.pdbx_strand_id
1 'polypeptide(L)'
;MDVISNFAARFERSREEELSIEDYLAECKRSPIAYATAAERMLQAIGEPKMVDTRNDPRLSRLFANKLIKIYPAFAEFYGMEDAIEQVVSYFRHAAQGLEERKQILYLLGPVGGGKSSIAERLKSLMEHVPFYAIKGSPVNESPLGLFDPLEDGALLEKEYGIPKRYLQRIMSPWAVKRLEEFGGDIRKFKVVKRFPSVLRQVGVSKTEPGDENNQDISALVGKVDIRKLETYAQDDPDAYSFSGGLCLANQGLLEFVEMFKAPIKVLHPLLTATQEGNFKGTEGFGAIPFDGIVLAHSNESEWKTFR
;
A
#
# COMPACT_ATOMS: atom_id res chain seq x y z
N MET A 1 -23.34 16.58 -19.03
CA MET A 1 -22.28 15.61 -19.39
C MET A 1 -22.92 14.24 -19.45
N ASP A 2 -22.87 13.58 -20.60
CA ASP A 2 -23.34 12.20 -20.77
C ASP A 2 -22.38 11.20 -20.10
N VAL A 3 -22.88 10.02 -19.72
CA VAL A 3 -22.13 8.96 -19.01
C VAL A 3 -20.86 8.58 -19.78
N ILE A 4 -20.93 8.50 -21.10
CA ILE A 4 -19.79 8.16 -21.96
C ILE A 4 -18.71 9.24 -21.89
N SER A 5 -19.10 10.52 -21.95
CA SER A 5 -18.16 11.65 -21.83
C SER A 5 -17.48 11.73 -20.46
N ASN A 6 -18.21 11.37 -19.38
CA ASN A 6 -17.64 11.30 -18.04
C ASN A 6 -16.64 10.14 -17.92
N PHE A 7 -16.94 8.98 -18.50
CA PHE A 7 -16.02 7.85 -18.53
C PHE A 7 -14.72 8.19 -19.27
N ALA A 8 -14.80 8.81 -20.45
CA ALA A 8 -13.63 9.25 -21.20
C ALA A 8 -12.78 10.26 -20.40
N ALA A 9 -13.41 11.23 -19.73
CA ALA A 9 -12.70 12.19 -18.89
C ALA A 9 -12.01 11.53 -17.67
N ARG A 10 -12.63 10.51 -17.05
CA ARG A 10 -11.99 9.74 -15.97
C ARG A 10 -10.82 8.92 -16.49
N PHE A 11 -10.97 8.31 -17.66
CA PHE A 11 -9.90 7.53 -18.28
C PHE A 11 -8.68 8.42 -18.60
N GLU A 12 -8.89 9.59 -19.19
CA GLU A 12 -7.81 10.56 -19.45
C GLU A 12 -7.14 11.05 -18.15
N ARG A 13 -7.91 11.30 -17.09
CA ARG A 13 -7.32 11.64 -15.76
C ARG A 13 -6.50 10.51 -15.15
N SER A 14 -6.80 9.27 -15.50
CA SER A 14 -6.07 8.08 -15.04
C SER A 14 -4.87 7.72 -15.93
N ARG A 15 -4.65 8.46 -17.02
CA ARG A 15 -3.54 8.24 -17.93
C ARG A 15 -2.23 8.57 -17.21
N GLU A 16 -1.23 7.71 -17.41
CA GLU A 16 0.08 7.87 -16.78
C GLU A 16 0.75 9.15 -17.31
N GLU A 17 0.99 10.08 -16.41
CA GLU A 17 1.81 11.27 -16.67
C GLU A 17 3.26 10.89 -16.41
N GLU A 18 4.09 11.02 -17.45
CA GLU A 18 5.52 10.73 -17.38
C GLU A 18 6.32 11.98 -17.03
N LEU A 19 7.22 11.85 -16.07
CA LEU A 19 8.06 12.91 -15.54
C LEU A 19 9.54 12.46 -15.59
N SER A 20 10.45 13.42 -15.70
CA SER A 20 11.84 13.17 -15.34
C SER A 20 11.99 13.09 -13.81
N ILE A 21 13.14 12.63 -13.33
CA ILE A 21 13.45 12.65 -11.89
C ILE A 21 13.46 14.10 -11.37
N GLU A 22 13.99 15.04 -12.14
CA GLU A 22 14.01 16.46 -11.78
C GLU A 22 12.59 17.05 -11.70
N ASP A 23 11.73 16.74 -12.66
CA ASP A 23 10.34 17.19 -12.65
C ASP A 23 9.58 16.58 -11.46
N TYR A 24 9.84 15.31 -11.13
CA TYR A 24 9.30 14.67 -9.93
C TYR A 24 9.76 15.37 -8.64
N LEU A 25 11.05 15.66 -8.50
CA LEU A 25 11.57 16.37 -7.32
C LEU A 25 11.00 17.79 -7.22
N ALA A 26 10.80 18.48 -8.36
CA ALA A 26 10.12 19.77 -8.40
C ALA A 26 8.65 19.65 -7.98
N GLU A 27 7.96 18.57 -8.34
CA GLU A 27 6.60 18.29 -7.90
C GLU A 27 6.54 17.97 -6.40
N CYS A 28 7.50 17.24 -5.85
CA CYS A 28 7.65 17.03 -4.40
C CYS A 28 7.75 18.34 -3.63
N LYS A 29 8.49 19.31 -4.17
CA LYS A 29 8.60 20.65 -3.58
C LYS A 29 7.28 21.44 -3.61
N ARG A 30 6.45 21.20 -4.64
CA ARG A 30 5.14 21.87 -4.79
C ARG A 30 4.06 21.23 -3.92
N SER A 31 4.08 19.90 -3.82
CA SER A 31 3.02 19.14 -3.19
C SER A 31 3.58 17.96 -2.38
N PRO A 32 3.44 17.98 -1.05
CA PRO A 32 3.84 16.87 -0.18
C PRO A 32 3.19 15.53 -0.54
N ILE A 33 2.05 15.55 -1.26
CA ILE A 33 1.38 14.32 -1.70
C ILE A 33 2.23 13.48 -2.66
N ALA A 34 3.22 14.08 -3.33
CA ALA A 34 4.05 13.39 -4.30
C ALA A 34 5.04 12.39 -3.69
N TYR A 35 5.38 12.57 -2.41
CA TYR A 35 6.20 11.63 -1.64
C TYR A 35 5.45 11.00 -0.46
N ALA A 36 4.14 11.24 -0.36
CA ALA A 36 3.32 10.73 0.73
C ALA A 36 3.24 9.21 0.76
N THR A 37 3.29 8.67 1.97
CA THR A 37 3.12 7.25 2.28
C THR A 37 1.69 6.78 2.00
N ALA A 38 1.50 5.45 1.90
CA ALA A 38 0.18 4.84 1.77
C ALA A 38 -0.79 5.29 2.88
N ALA A 39 -0.28 5.47 4.11
CA ALA A 39 -1.09 5.90 5.26
C ALA A 39 -1.55 7.36 5.14
N GLU A 40 -0.65 8.27 4.75
CA GLU A 40 -1.01 9.68 4.51
C GLU A 40 -2.02 9.82 3.38
N ARG A 41 -1.83 9.07 2.28
CA ARG A 41 -2.78 9.04 1.16
C ARG A 41 -4.14 8.49 1.58
N MET A 42 -4.16 7.45 2.42
CA MET A 42 -5.41 6.90 2.97
C MET A 42 -6.14 7.92 3.85
N LEU A 43 -5.45 8.64 4.73
CA LEU A 43 -6.08 9.69 5.55
C LEU A 43 -6.67 10.81 4.70
N GLN A 44 -5.95 11.24 3.67
CA GLN A 44 -6.47 12.23 2.73
C GLN A 44 -7.73 11.72 2.02
N ALA A 45 -7.78 10.45 1.64
CA ALA A 45 -8.95 9.85 1.01
C ALA A 45 -10.14 9.72 1.98
N ILE A 46 -9.89 9.37 3.25
CA ILE A 46 -10.91 9.28 4.31
C ILE A 46 -11.49 10.66 4.63
N GLY A 47 -10.64 11.68 4.72
CA GLY A 47 -11.00 13.04 5.05
C GLY A 47 -11.31 13.27 6.53
N GLU A 48 -11.83 14.46 6.83
CA GLU A 48 -12.08 14.91 8.21
C GLU A 48 -13.40 14.38 8.79
N PRO A 49 -13.44 14.02 10.09
CA PRO A 49 -14.66 13.59 10.74
C PRO A 49 -15.61 14.77 11.01
N LYS A 50 -16.91 14.48 11.01
CA LYS A 50 -17.93 15.36 11.58
C LYS A 50 -18.12 15.00 13.05
N MET A 51 -17.99 16.01 13.91
CA MET A 51 -18.27 15.88 15.33
C MET A 51 -19.77 15.91 15.57
N VAL A 52 -20.33 14.82 16.09
CA VAL A 52 -21.77 14.70 16.37
C VAL A 52 -21.98 14.58 17.87
N ASP A 53 -22.63 15.59 18.44
CA ASP A 53 -23.09 15.57 19.82
C ASP A 53 -24.42 14.81 19.89
N THR A 54 -24.36 13.57 20.39
CA THR A 54 -25.50 12.67 20.40
C THR A 54 -26.60 13.08 21.38
N ARG A 55 -26.35 14.04 22.28
CA ARG A 55 -27.37 14.63 23.17
C ARG A 55 -28.49 15.32 22.41
N ASN A 56 -28.18 15.86 21.23
CA ASN A 56 -29.12 16.65 20.43
C ASN A 56 -30.07 15.78 19.59
N ASP A 57 -29.86 14.47 19.55
CA ASP A 57 -30.69 13.51 18.82
C ASP A 57 -31.18 12.42 19.80
N PRO A 58 -32.48 12.30 20.08
CA PRO A 58 -33.02 11.30 21.02
C PRO A 58 -32.67 9.84 20.67
N ARG A 59 -32.48 9.51 19.38
CA ARG A 59 -32.08 8.17 18.93
C ARG A 59 -30.61 7.93 19.20
N LEU A 60 -29.74 8.87 18.81
CA LEU A 60 -28.30 8.75 19.03
C LEU A 60 -27.95 8.83 20.52
N SER A 61 -28.66 9.64 21.30
CA SER A 61 -28.53 9.74 22.75
C SER A 61 -28.67 8.38 23.43
N ARG A 62 -29.65 7.58 23.02
CA ARG A 62 -29.88 6.22 23.55
C ARG A 62 -28.80 5.24 23.12
N LEU A 63 -28.32 5.32 21.87
CA LEU A 63 -27.33 4.40 21.32
C LEU A 63 -25.92 4.65 21.86
N PHE A 64 -25.53 5.92 22.00
CA PHE A 64 -24.16 6.33 22.33
C PHE A 64 -24.05 6.95 23.72
N ALA A 65 -25.10 6.88 24.54
CA ALA A 65 -25.13 7.38 25.91
C ALA A 65 -24.63 8.83 26.03
N ASN A 66 -25.16 9.73 25.18
CA ASN A 66 -24.83 11.15 25.18
C ASN A 66 -23.35 11.50 24.92
N LYS A 67 -22.58 10.57 24.34
CA LYS A 67 -21.18 10.81 23.95
C LYS A 67 -21.09 11.72 22.73
N LEU A 68 -19.97 12.41 22.62
CA LEU A 68 -19.59 13.08 21.38
C LEU A 68 -18.83 12.06 20.51
N ILE A 69 -19.33 11.81 19.30
CA ILE A 69 -18.77 10.82 18.39
C ILE A 69 -18.23 11.46 17.12
N LYS A 70 -17.24 10.80 16.50
CA LYS A 70 -16.70 11.16 15.18
C LYS A 70 -17.38 10.32 14.12
N ILE A 71 -17.98 10.97 13.13
CA ILE A 71 -18.55 10.30 11.96
C ILE A 71 -17.77 10.72 10.73
N TYR A 72 -17.14 9.75 10.06
CA TYR A 72 -16.40 9.98 8.83
C TYR A 72 -17.36 9.83 7.64
N PRO A 73 -17.55 10.86 6.79
CA PRO A 73 -18.41 10.76 5.61
C PRO A 73 -17.98 9.65 4.64
N ALA A 74 -16.68 9.36 4.60
CA ALA A 74 -16.12 8.23 3.85
C ALA A 74 -16.65 6.87 4.30
N PHE A 75 -17.30 6.74 5.47
CA PHE A 75 -17.86 5.48 5.95
C PHE A 75 -19.37 5.62 6.28
N ALA A 76 -20.07 6.51 5.58
CA ALA A 76 -21.49 6.79 5.84
C ALA A 76 -22.42 5.56 5.69
N GLU A 77 -22.01 4.56 4.92
CA GLU A 77 -22.75 3.30 4.74
C GLU A 77 -22.58 2.29 5.91
N PHE A 78 -21.68 2.56 6.86
CA PHE A 78 -21.40 1.67 7.99
C PHE A 78 -22.13 2.15 9.25
N TYR A 79 -23.12 1.38 9.69
CA TYR A 79 -23.95 1.71 10.85
C TYR A 79 -23.54 0.89 12.08
N GLY A 80 -23.37 1.55 13.24
CA GLY A 80 -23.01 0.87 14.49
C GLY A 80 -21.55 0.40 14.53
N MET A 81 -20.71 0.91 13.64
CA MET A 81 -19.27 0.59 13.55
C MET A 81 -18.39 1.83 13.82
N GLU A 82 -18.95 2.89 14.41
CA GLU A 82 -18.27 4.18 14.59
C GLU A 82 -16.97 4.05 15.40
N ASP A 83 -16.99 3.28 16.49
CA ASP A 83 -15.81 3.04 17.32
C ASP A 83 -14.75 2.21 16.57
N ALA A 84 -15.17 1.22 15.76
CA ALA A 84 -14.26 0.40 14.96
C ALA A 84 -13.62 1.24 13.83
N ILE A 85 -14.40 2.09 13.18
CA ILE A 85 -13.91 3.02 12.16
C ILE A 85 -12.93 4.02 12.79
N GLU A 86 -13.21 4.58 13.96
CA GLU A 86 -12.26 5.47 14.64
C GLU A 86 -10.93 4.76 14.94
N GLN A 87 -10.95 3.49 15.35
CA GLN A 87 -9.72 2.71 15.54
C GLN A 87 -8.95 2.52 14.23
N VAL A 88 -9.63 2.18 13.13
CA VAL A 88 -9.02 2.06 11.80
C VAL A 88 -8.40 3.40 11.37
N VAL A 89 -9.12 4.51 11.52
CA VAL A 89 -8.60 5.84 11.18
C VAL A 89 -7.44 6.22 12.10
N SER A 90 -7.50 5.88 13.39
CA SER A 90 -6.41 6.11 14.34
C SER A 90 -5.15 5.36 13.95
N TYR A 91 -5.27 4.10 13.49
CA TYR A 91 -4.15 3.34 12.96
C TYR A 91 -3.45 4.09 11.81
N PHE A 92 -4.22 4.54 10.80
CA PHE A 92 -3.63 5.31 9.70
C PHE A 92 -3.03 6.65 10.17
N ARG A 93 -3.67 7.32 11.14
CA ARG A 93 -3.18 8.58 11.72
C ARG A 93 -1.81 8.41 12.37
N HIS A 94 -1.64 7.36 13.16
CA HIS A 94 -0.37 7.08 13.81
C HIS A 94 0.69 6.60 12.82
N ALA A 95 0.31 5.74 11.86
CA ALA A 95 1.20 5.29 10.79
C ALA A 95 1.73 6.46 9.94
N ALA A 96 0.86 7.41 9.58
CA ALA A 96 1.23 8.63 8.84
C ALA A 96 2.20 9.55 9.62
N GLN A 97 2.16 9.51 10.95
CA GLN A 97 3.11 10.25 11.80
C GLN A 97 4.47 9.54 11.93
N GLY A 98 4.61 8.33 11.39
CA GLY A 98 5.83 7.53 11.51
C GLY A 98 5.92 6.73 12.81
N LEU A 99 4.80 6.56 13.54
CA LEU A 99 4.73 5.76 14.77
C LEU A 99 4.75 4.24 14.48
N GLU A 100 4.72 3.44 15.54
CA GLU A 100 4.92 1.98 15.49
C GLU A 100 3.87 1.27 14.62
N GLU A 101 2.66 1.80 14.51
CA GLU A 101 1.58 1.26 13.68
C GLU A 101 1.98 1.10 12.21
N ARG A 102 2.94 1.89 11.72
CA ARG A 102 3.48 1.74 10.35
C ARG A 102 4.15 0.37 10.12
N LYS A 103 4.61 -0.28 11.19
CA LYS A 103 5.27 -1.58 11.17
C LYS A 103 4.35 -2.74 11.57
N GLN A 104 3.05 -2.47 11.68
CA GLN A 104 2.07 -3.44 12.14
C GLN A 104 1.05 -3.76 11.06
N ILE A 105 0.51 -4.97 11.10
CA ILE A 105 -0.60 -5.38 10.25
C ILE A 105 -1.90 -4.85 10.86
N LEU A 106 -2.71 -4.14 10.08
CA LEU A 106 -4.07 -3.78 10.50
C LEU A 106 -4.94 -5.04 10.47
N TYR A 107 -5.37 -5.51 11.64
CA TYR A 107 -6.14 -6.74 11.76
C TYR A 107 -7.60 -6.49 12.14
N LEU A 108 -8.54 -6.90 11.28
CA LEU A 108 -9.97 -6.83 11.56
C LEU A 108 -10.45 -8.17 12.11
N LEU A 109 -10.83 -8.18 13.39
CA LEU A 109 -11.39 -9.34 14.08
C LEU A 109 -12.88 -9.12 14.38
N GLY A 110 -13.68 -10.15 14.15
CA GLY A 110 -15.11 -10.11 14.46
C GLY A 110 -15.87 -11.33 13.95
N PRO A 111 -17.17 -11.45 14.29
CA PRO A 111 -18.00 -12.55 13.86
C PRO A 111 -18.19 -12.58 12.34
N VAL A 112 -18.67 -13.72 11.83
CA VAL A 112 -19.11 -13.84 10.43
C VAL A 112 -20.23 -12.83 10.17
N GLY A 113 -20.16 -12.13 9.05
CA GLY A 113 -21.13 -11.07 8.71
C GLY A 113 -20.92 -9.73 9.43
N GLY A 114 -19.90 -9.57 10.27
CA GLY A 114 -19.60 -8.33 11.00
C GLY A 114 -19.04 -7.17 10.15
N GLY A 115 -19.23 -7.17 8.83
CA GLY A 115 -18.80 -6.06 7.95
C GLY A 115 -17.29 -5.93 7.69
N LYS A 116 -16.46 -6.89 8.13
CA LYS A 116 -14.98 -6.85 7.97
C LYS A 116 -14.54 -6.68 6.51
N SER A 117 -15.05 -7.54 5.64
CA SER A 117 -14.77 -7.47 4.20
C SER A 117 -15.33 -6.19 3.59
N SER A 118 -16.48 -5.71 4.05
CA SER A 118 -17.04 -4.43 3.60
C SER A 118 -16.12 -3.25 3.95
N ILE A 119 -15.53 -3.23 5.16
CA ILE A 119 -14.52 -2.23 5.52
C ILE A 119 -13.28 -2.36 4.62
N ALA A 120 -12.80 -3.57 4.38
CA ALA A 120 -11.65 -3.81 3.49
C ALA A 120 -11.92 -3.30 2.06
N GLU A 121 -13.08 -3.62 1.48
CA GLU A 121 -13.49 -3.09 0.18
C GLU A 121 -13.58 -1.57 0.17
N ARG A 122 -14.10 -0.96 1.25
CA ARG A 122 -14.17 0.48 1.35
C ARG A 122 -12.79 1.12 1.41
N LEU A 123 -11.87 0.57 2.19
CA LEU A 123 -10.49 1.05 2.27
C LEU A 123 -9.77 0.92 0.92
N LYS A 124 -9.97 -0.19 0.20
CA LYS A 124 -9.45 -0.35 -1.17
C LYS A 124 -9.98 0.73 -2.11
N SER A 125 -11.29 0.99 -2.09
CA SER A 125 -11.91 2.06 -2.89
C SER A 125 -11.37 3.44 -2.54
N LEU A 126 -11.19 3.75 -1.24
CA LEU A 126 -10.60 5.01 -0.80
C LEU A 126 -9.14 5.16 -1.27
N MET A 127 -8.37 4.07 -1.28
CA MET A 127 -6.99 4.07 -1.77
C MET A 127 -6.88 4.51 -3.23
N GLU A 128 -7.89 4.21 -4.07
CA GLU A 128 -7.93 4.61 -5.48
C GLU A 128 -8.13 6.13 -5.69
N HIS A 129 -8.47 6.90 -4.65
CA HIS A 129 -8.77 8.34 -4.78
C HIS A 129 -7.52 9.22 -4.90
N VAL A 130 -6.39 8.79 -4.35
CA VAL A 130 -5.18 9.60 -4.22
C VAL A 130 -4.05 8.94 -5.01
N PRO A 131 -3.41 9.64 -5.96
CA PRO A 131 -2.34 9.04 -6.77
C PRO A 131 -1.04 8.89 -5.97
N PHE A 132 -0.11 8.11 -6.51
CA PHE A 132 1.26 8.00 -6.05
C PHE A 132 2.22 8.05 -7.24
N TYR A 133 3.51 8.19 -6.96
CA TYR A 133 4.56 8.24 -7.99
C TYR A 133 5.43 6.99 -7.89
N ALA A 134 5.72 6.40 -9.04
CA ALA A 134 6.54 5.20 -9.13
C ALA A 134 7.57 5.31 -10.25
N ILE A 135 8.65 4.55 -10.16
CA ILE A 135 9.60 4.41 -11.27
C ILE A 135 8.87 3.75 -12.45
N LYS A 136 8.96 4.37 -13.62
CA LYS A 136 8.38 3.85 -14.87
C LYS A 136 8.98 2.49 -15.20
N GLY A 137 8.12 1.49 -15.37
CA GLY A 137 8.52 0.13 -15.67
C GLY A 137 8.90 -0.72 -14.46
N SER A 138 8.96 -0.14 -13.25
CA SER A 138 9.18 -0.94 -12.04
C SER A 138 8.04 -1.95 -11.86
N PRO A 139 8.36 -3.25 -11.71
CA PRO A 139 7.36 -4.30 -11.59
C PRO A 139 6.73 -4.35 -10.18
N VAL A 140 7.28 -3.59 -9.23
CA VAL A 140 6.86 -3.55 -7.83
C VAL A 140 6.39 -2.16 -7.42
N ASN A 141 6.03 -1.29 -8.38
CA ASN A 141 5.55 0.06 -8.10
C ASN A 141 6.45 0.83 -7.11
N GLU A 142 7.78 0.71 -7.20
CA GLU A 142 8.67 1.31 -6.19
C GLU A 142 8.73 2.84 -6.31
N SER A 143 8.89 3.50 -5.16
CA SER A 143 8.99 4.96 -5.10
C SER A 143 10.30 5.45 -5.75
N PRO A 144 10.29 6.55 -6.53
CA PRO A 144 11.51 7.13 -7.10
C PRO A 144 12.53 7.55 -6.04
N LEU A 145 12.07 7.86 -4.82
CA LEU A 145 12.97 8.20 -3.71
C LEU A 145 13.86 7.03 -3.25
N GLY A 146 13.56 5.79 -3.66
CA GLY A 146 14.44 4.64 -3.40
C GLY A 146 15.76 4.68 -4.17
N LEU A 147 15.92 5.58 -5.15
CA LEU A 147 17.15 5.78 -5.90
C LEU A 147 18.22 6.60 -5.15
N PHE A 148 17.86 7.23 -4.02
CA PHE A 148 18.72 8.15 -3.28
C PHE A 148 19.19 7.53 -1.97
N ASP A 149 20.45 7.80 -1.60
CA ASP A 149 20.99 7.33 -0.34
C ASP A 149 20.59 8.26 0.83
N PRO A 150 20.01 7.75 1.92
CA PRO A 150 19.57 8.59 3.04
C PRO A 150 20.67 9.36 3.77
N LEU A 151 21.89 8.81 3.77
CA LEU A 151 23.06 9.38 4.44
C LEU A 151 23.74 10.42 3.55
N GLU A 152 23.90 10.12 2.26
CA GLU A 152 24.58 11.01 1.31
C GLU A 152 23.65 12.11 0.79
N ASP A 153 22.46 11.76 0.30
CA ASP A 153 21.57 12.67 -0.42
C ASP A 153 20.54 13.35 0.50
N GLY A 154 20.25 12.74 1.66
CA GLY A 154 19.10 13.13 2.48
C GLY A 154 19.11 14.58 2.97
N ALA A 155 20.29 15.13 3.29
CA ALA A 155 20.39 16.54 3.69
C ALA A 155 20.18 17.51 2.52
N LEU A 156 20.59 17.12 1.31
CA LEU A 156 20.41 17.91 0.09
C LEU A 156 18.93 17.91 -0.33
N LEU A 157 18.30 16.74 -0.32
CA LEU A 157 16.88 16.58 -0.66
C LEU A 157 15.96 17.38 0.27
N GLU A 158 16.25 17.37 1.57
CA GLU A 158 15.51 18.16 2.55
C GLU A 158 15.69 19.66 2.32
N LYS A 159 16.92 20.11 2.03
CA LYS A 159 17.23 21.53 1.79
C LYS A 159 16.64 22.07 0.48
N GLU A 160 16.77 21.32 -0.61
CA GLU A 160 16.42 21.81 -1.95
C GLU A 160 14.95 21.58 -2.32
N TYR A 161 14.41 20.42 -1.92
CA TYR A 161 13.07 19.97 -2.31
C TYR A 161 12.11 19.84 -1.13
N GLY A 162 12.59 20.03 0.11
CA GLY A 162 11.74 19.95 1.30
C GLY A 162 11.32 18.54 1.67
N ILE A 163 12.02 17.50 1.18
CA ILE A 163 11.70 16.10 1.44
C ILE A 163 12.39 15.64 2.73
N PRO A 164 11.66 15.37 3.82
CA PRO A 164 12.30 14.95 5.07
C PRO A 164 12.94 13.57 4.96
N LYS A 165 14.07 13.36 5.64
CA LYS A 165 14.83 12.09 5.59
C LYS A 165 14.02 10.83 5.91
N ARG A 166 12.94 10.96 6.68
CA ARG A 166 12.05 9.82 7.03
C ARG A 166 11.40 9.15 5.81
N TYR A 167 11.28 9.86 4.68
CA TYR A 167 10.70 9.32 3.43
C TYR A 167 11.72 8.61 2.54
N LEU A 168 13.00 8.60 2.94
CA LEU A 168 14.10 8.00 2.20
C LEU A 168 14.48 6.60 2.71
N GLN A 169 13.74 6.01 3.66
CA GLN A 169 14.07 4.69 4.27
C GLN A 169 13.89 3.49 3.30
N ARG A 170 14.01 3.70 1.99
CA ARG A 170 13.64 2.78 0.92
C ARG A 170 14.90 2.22 0.29
N ILE A 171 14.86 0.92 -0.04
CA ILE A 171 15.90 0.28 -0.84
C ILE A 171 15.47 0.23 -2.31
N MET A 172 16.43 0.22 -3.23
CA MET A 172 16.16 -0.11 -4.63
C MET A 172 15.73 -1.56 -4.76
N SER A 173 14.75 -1.84 -5.62
CA SER A 173 14.43 -3.22 -5.97
C SER A 173 15.58 -3.86 -6.77
N PRO A 174 15.67 -5.19 -6.81
CA PRO A 174 16.64 -5.90 -7.66
C PRO A 174 16.52 -5.49 -9.13
N TRP A 175 15.30 -5.22 -9.59
CA TRP A 175 15.05 -4.70 -10.92
C TRP A 175 15.67 -3.31 -11.10
N ALA A 176 15.46 -2.38 -10.16
CA ALA A 176 16.02 -1.03 -10.24
C ALA A 176 17.55 -1.03 -10.15
N VAL A 177 18.15 -1.89 -9.32
CA VAL A 177 19.61 -2.08 -9.26
C VAL A 177 20.16 -2.49 -10.63
N LYS A 178 19.56 -3.50 -11.28
CA LYS A 178 19.94 -3.91 -12.63
C LYS A 178 19.82 -2.77 -13.65
N ARG A 179 18.72 -1.99 -13.60
CA ARG A 179 18.54 -0.82 -14.49
C ARG A 179 19.57 0.28 -14.23
N LEU A 180 19.94 0.51 -12.98
CA LEU A 180 20.97 1.51 -12.64
C LEU A 180 22.32 1.12 -13.25
N GLU A 181 22.69 -0.16 -13.19
CA GLU A 181 23.89 -0.68 -13.84
C GLU A 181 23.83 -0.53 -15.38
N GLU A 182 22.71 -0.91 -16.01
CA GLU A 182 22.48 -0.72 -17.45
C GLU A 182 22.56 0.76 -17.86
N PHE A 183 22.17 1.66 -16.97
CA PHE A 183 22.23 3.10 -17.16
C PHE A 183 23.61 3.71 -16.88
N GLY A 184 24.57 2.92 -16.38
CA GLY A 184 25.91 3.38 -16.02
C GLY A 184 25.91 4.29 -14.80
N GLY A 185 24.97 4.08 -13.86
CA GLY A 185 24.79 4.90 -12.66
C GLY A 185 24.03 6.21 -12.89
N ASP A 186 23.58 6.50 -14.11
CA ASP A 186 22.87 7.75 -14.40
C ASP A 186 21.38 7.68 -14.04
N ILE A 187 21.04 8.16 -12.83
CA ILE A 187 19.65 8.16 -12.34
C ILE A 187 18.69 8.99 -13.22
N ARG A 188 19.18 9.93 -14.03
CA ARG A 188 18.35 10.79 -14.89
C ARG A 188 17.71 10.02 -16.06
N LYS A 189 18.22 8.82 -16.34
CA LYS A 189 17.62 7.89 -17.32
C LYS A 189 16.36 7.22 -16.78
N PHE A 190 16.17 7.17 -15.46
CA PHE A 190 14.89 6.75 -14.90
C PHE A 190 13.82 7.80 -15.22
N LYS A 191 12.61 7.30 -15.49
CA LYS A 191 11.40 8.12 -15.63
C LYS A 191 10.48 7.80 -14.47
N VAL A 192 9.69 8.79 -14.08
CA VAL A 192 8.68 8.65 -13.03
C VAL A 192 7.30 8.70 -13.68
N VAL A 193 6.38 7.89 -13.18
CA VAL A 193 4.98 7.90 -13.60
C VAL A 193 4.07 8.19 -12.43
N LYS A 194 3.12 9.10 -12.65
CA LYS A 194 1.99 9.30 -11.73
C LYS A 194 0.95 8.23 -12.00
N ARG A 195 0.58 7.47 -10.97
CA ARG A 195 -0.39 6.37 -11.05
C ARG A 195 -1.44 6.50 -9.97
N PHE A 196 -2.67 6.11 -10.31
CA PHE A 196 -3.72 5.89 -9.31
C PHE A 196 -3.69 4.43 -8.89
N PRO A 197 -3.80 4.12 -7.59
CA PRO A 197 -4.04 2.75 -7.17
C PRO A 197 -5.30 2.22 -7.84
N SER A 198 -5.31 0.94 -8.17
CA SER A 198 -6.42 0.31 -8.85
C SER A 198 -6.60 -1.13 -8.41
N VAL A 199 -7.79 -1.46 -7.91
CA VAL A 199 -8.18 -2.85 -7.60
C VAL A 199 -8.22 -3.67 -8.88
N LEU A 200 -8.85 -3.13 -9.92
CA LEU A 200 -9.06 -3.84 -11.19
C LEU A 200 -7.76 -4.13 -11.95
N ARG A 201 -6.80 -3.20 -11.91
CA ARG A 201 -5.49 -3.37 -12.56
C ARG A 201 -4.42 -3.97 -11.63
N GLN A 202 -4.75 -4.22 -10.37
CA GLN A 202 -3.83 -4.64 -9.32
C GLN A 202 -2.58 -3.74 -9.20
N VAL A 203 -2.79 -2.42 -9.20
CA VAL A 203 -1.72 -1.43 -9.06
C VAL A 203 -1.84 -0.77 -7.70
N GLY A 204 -0.87 -0.96 -6.81
CA GLY A 204 -0.90 -0.45 -5.45
C GLY A 204 -2.04 -1.03 -4.58
N VAL A 205 -2.90 -1.90 -5.11
CA VAL A 205 -3.92 -2.61 -4.35
C VAL A 205 -3.94 -4.06 -4.81
N SER A 206 -3.85 -4.99 -3.86
CA SER A 206 -3.92 -6.42 -4.14
C SER A 206 -4.70 -7.14 -3.07
N LYS A 207 -5.17 -8.34 -3.42
CA LYS A 207 -5.91 -9.23 -2.54
C LYS A 207 -5.27 -10.61 -2.61
N THR A 208 -4.94 -11.16 -1.46
CA THR A 208 -4.42 -12.51 -1.30
C THR A 208 -5.37 -13.30 -0.41
N GLU A 209 -5.68 -14.51 -0.84
CA GLU A 209 -6.51 -15.46 -0.11
C GLU A 209 -5.69 -16.73 0.15
N PRO A 210 -5.92 -17.45 1.25
CA PRO A 210 -5.32 -18.74 1.48
C PRO A 210 -5.77 -19.71 0.40
N GLY A 211 -4.80 -20.37 -0.24
CA GLY A 211 -5.06 -21.55 -1.05
C GLY A 211 -5.29 -22.78 -0.17
N ASP A 212 -5.53 -23.93 -0.78
CA ASP A 212 -5.57 -25.20 -0.04
C ASP A 212 -4.25 -25.42 0.73
N GLU A 213 -4.32 -25.97 1.95
CA GLU A 213 -3.15 -26.20 2.83
C GLU A 213 -2.00 -26.95 2.14
N ASN A 214 -2.33 -27.82 1.17
CA ASN A 214 -1.37 -28.64 0.43
C ASN A 214 -0.72 -27.92 -0.76
N ASN A 215 -1.24 -26.77 -1.18
CA ASN A 215 -0.85 -26.09 -2.42
C ASN A 215 -0.59 -24.59 -2.23
N GLN A 216 -0.60 -24.09 -0.99
CA GLN A 216 -0.31 -22.69 -0.73
C GLN A 216 1.20 -22.42 -0.76
N ASP A 217 1.63 -21.87 -1.89
CA ASP A 217 2.99 -21.45 -2.14
C ASP A 217 3.18 -19.99 -1.69
N ILE A 218 4.33 -19.70 -1.07
CA ILE A 218 4.76 -18.35 -0.68
C ILE A 218 4.77 -17.39 -1.87
N SER A 219 4.86 -17.92 -3.10
CA SER A 219 4.84 -17.15 -4.33
C SER A 219 3.59 -16.28 -4.52
N ALA A 220 2.46 -16.64 -3.90
CA ALA A 220 1.27 -15.79 -3.90
C ALA A 220 1.49 -14.42 -3.22
N LEU A 221 2.44 -14.32 -2.29
CA LEU A 221 2.82 -13.07 -1.64
C LEU A 221 4.04 -12.42 -2.27
N VAL A 222 5.08 -13.22 -2.55
CA VAL A 222 6.40 -12.66 -2.92
C VAL A 222 6.70 -12.70 -4.43
N GLY A 223 5.95 -13.46 -5.22
CA GLY A 223 6.24 -13.72 -6.63
C GLY A 223 7.03 -15.01 -6.84
N LYS A 224 7.42 -15.31 -8.09
CA LYS A 224 8.19 -16.51 -8.44
C LYS A 224 8.95 -16.32 -9.74
N VAL A 225 9.90 -17.20 -10.04
CA VAL A 225 10.58 -17.23 -11.35
C VAL A 225 9.62 -17.61 -12.47
N ASP A 226 9.72 -16.91 -13.60
CA ASP A 226 9.07 -17.32 -14.85
C ASP A 226 9.98 -18.29 -15.61
N ILE A 227 9.65 -19.58 -15.57
CA ILE A 227 10.43 -20.65 -16.20
C ILE A 227 10.67 -20.37 -17.70
N ARG A 228 9.74 -19.68 -18.38
CA ARG A 228 9.85 -19.36 -19.81
C ARG A 228 10.98 -18.36 -20.09
N LYS A 229 11.37 -17.56 -19.10
CA LYS A 229 12.44 -16.58 -19.22
C LYS A 229 13.82 -17.15 -18.94
N LEU A 230 13.90 -18.38 -18.40
CA LEU A 230 15.16 -19.04 -18.06
C LEU A 230 15.99 -19.46 -19.29
N GLU A 231 15.39 -19.43 -20.48
CA GLU A 231 16.15 -19.60 -21.73
C GLU A 231 17.06 -18.38 -22.02
N THR A 232 16.68 -17.20 -21.53
CA THR A 232 17.38 -15.92 -21.81
C THR A 232 18.10 -15.36 -20.59
N TYR A 233 17.57 -15.59 -19.39
CA TYR A 233 18.03 -14.99 -18.15
C TYR A 233 18.37 -16.07 -17.11
N ALA A 234 19.32 -15.76 -16.21
CA ALA A 234 19.62 -16.64 -15.08
C ALA A 234 18.44 -16.69 -14.09
N GLN A 235 18.40 -17.73 -13.25
CA GLN A 235 17.32 -17.93 -12.26
C GLN A 235 17.26 -16.80 -11.22
N ASP A 236 18.40 -16.23 -10.86
CA ASP A 236 18.55 -15.12 -9.94
C ASP A 236 18.48 -13.74 -10.64
N ASP A 237 18.24 -13.70 -11.96
CA ASP A 237 18.07 -12.45 -12.68
C ASP A 237 16.69 -11.83 -12.39
N PRO A 238 16.62 -10.54 -11.97
CA PRO A 238 15.37 -9.85 -11.74
C PRO A 238 14.41 -9.85 -12.94
N ASP A 239 14.91 -9.88 -14.17
CA ASP A 239 14.07 -9.91 -15.37
C ASP A 239 13.43 -11.29 -15.61
N ALA A 240 14.02 -12.38 -15.06
CA ALA A 240 13.42 -13.71 -15.03
C ALA A 240 12.31 -13.83 -13.97
N TYR A 241 12.27 -12.90 -13.01
CA TYR A 241 11.32 -12.96 -11.90
C TYR A 241 9.95 -12.38 -12.27
N SER A 242 8.91 -13.09 -11.88
CA SER A 242 7.52 -12.65 -11.94
C SER A 242 7.12 -12.05 -10.60
N PHE A 243 7.15 -10.73 -10.52
CA PHE A 243 6.69 -9.91 -9.39
C PHE A 243 5.15 -9.86 -9.28
N SER A 244 4.50 -11.00 -9.44
CA SER A 244 3.03 -11.15 -9.40
C SER A 244 2.49 -11.38 -7.98
N GLY A 245 3.37 -11.41 -6.97
CA GLY A 245 2.98 -11.60 -5.58
C GLY A 245 2.20 -10.41 -5.01
N GLY A 246 1.33 -10.68 -4.04
CA GLY A 246 0.51 -9.66 -3.38
C GLY A 246 1.31 -8.47 -2.84
N LEU A 247 2.47 -8.71 -2.22
CA LEU A 247 3.35 -7.65 -1.70
C LEU A 247 3.97 -6.80 -2.82
N CYS A 248 4.31 -7.43 -3.96
CA CYS A 248 4.82 -6.72 -5.14
C CYS A 248 3.77 -5.76 -5.71
N LEU A 249 2.55 -6.26 -5.89
CA LEU A 249 1.45 -5.52 -6.52
C LEU A 249 0.90 -4.40 -5.62
N ALA A 250 0.83 -4.64 -4.31
CA ALA A 250 0.31 -3.69 -3.32
C ALA A 250 1.35 -2.69 -2.78
N ASN A 251 2.59 -2.74 -3.26
CA ASN A 251 3.60 -1.78 -2.82
C ASN A 251 3.13 -0.34 -3.02
N GLN A 252 3.52 0.53 -2.08
CA GLN A 252 3.01 1.90 -1.90
C GLN A 252 1.50 2.03 -1.67
N GLY A 253 0.71 0.96 -1.50
CA GLY A 253 -0.73 1.04 -1.26
C GLY A 253 -1.25 0.02 -0.24
N LEU A 254 -2.17 -0.88 -0.61
CA LEU A 254 -2.91 -1.76 0.31
C LEU A 254 -2.96 -3.22 -0.15
N LEU A 255 -2.40 -4.12 0.67
CA LEU A 255 -2.55 -5.57 0.55
C LEU A 255 -3.67 -6.03 1.48
N GLU A 256 -4.73 -6.63 0.94
CA GLU A 256 -5.72 -7.36 1.73
C GLU A 256 -5.33 -8.85 1.81
N PHE A 257 -5.14 -9.37 3.03
CA PHE A 257 -4.98 -10.80 3.28
C PHE A 257 -6.23 -11.35 3.98
N VAL A 258 -7.07 -12.02 3.18
CA VAL A 258 -8.29 -12.67 3.66
C VAL A 258 -7.94 -13.92 4.45
N GLU A 259 -8.60 -14.13 5.60
CA GLU A 259 -8.47 -15.35 6.43
C GLU A 259 -7.01 -15.77 6.68
N MET A 260 -6.15 -14.79 6.98
CA MET A 260 -4.69 -14.96 7.10
C MET A 260 -4.25 -16.15 7.95
N PHE A 261 -5.00 -16.51 9.00
CA PHE A 261 -4.66 -17.60 9.91
C PHE A 261 -4.93 -19.01 9.37
N LYS A 262 -5.60 -19.14 8.23
CA LYS A 262 -5.67 -20.42 7.50
C LYS A 262 -4.39 -20.71 6.71
N ALA A 263 -3.57 -19.69 6.47
CA ALA A 263 -2.32 -19.86 5.75
C ALA A 263 -1.26 -20.53 6.65
N PRO A 264 -0.42 -21.42 6.11
CA PRO A 264 0.70 -21.98 6.85
C PRO A 264 1.65 -20.89 7.39
N ILE A 265 2.20 -21.09 8.59
CA ILE A 265 3.11 -20.12 9.25
C ILE A 265 4.24 -19.65 8.33
N LYS A 266 4.79 -20.56 7.50
CA LYS A 266 5.86 -20.25 6.55
C LYS A 266 5.48 -19.15 5.54
N VAL A 267 4.22 -19.06 5.16
CA VAL A 267 3.67 -18.05 4.25
C VAL A 267 3.58 -16.68 4.93
N LEU A 268 3.53 -16.63 6.26
CA LEU A 268 3.42 -15.38 7.02
C LEU A 268 4.78 -14.70 7.24
N HIS A 269 5.91 -15.42 7.13
CA HIS A 269 7.24 -14.86 7.38
C HIS A 269 7.58 -13.62 6.51
N PRO A 270 7.30 -13.59 5.19
CA PRO A 270 7.55 -12.41 4.37
C PRO A 270 6.78 -11.16 4.81
N LEU A 271 5.59 -11.32 5.44
CA LEU A 271 4.83 -10.18 5.96
C LEU A 271 5.53 -9.51 7.13
N LEU A 272 6.18 -10.31 7.99
CA LEU A 272 6.93 -9.79 9.13
C LEU A 272 8.10 -8.92 8.66
N THR A 273 8.91 -9.42 7.72
CA THR A 273 10.02 -8.63 7.16
C THR A 273 9.50 -7.40 6.41
N ALA A 274 8.43 -7.55 5.61
CA ALA A 274 7.84 -6.45 4.85
C ALA A 274 7.38 -5.31 5.76
N THR A 275 6.71 -5.62 6.86
CA THR A 275 6.24 -4.60 7.84
C THR A 275 7.36 -4.04 8.72
N GLN A 276 8.32 -4.86 9.15
CA GLN A 276 9.36 -4.43 10.10
C GLN A 276 10.54 -3.72 9.44
N GLU A 277 10.96 -4.21 8.28
CA GLU A 277 12.16 -3.77 7.56
C GLU A 277 11.83 -2.95 6.30
N GLY A 278 10.55 -2.88 5.90
CA GLY A 278 10.14 -2.20 4.66
C GLY A 278 10.59 -2.93 3.40
N ASN A 279 10.92 -4.22 3.51
CA ASN A 279 11.36 -5.05 2.41
C ASN A 279 11.11 -6.55 2.68
N PHE A 280 11.14 -7.37 1.63
CA PHE A 280 11.00 -8.81 1.75
C PHE A 280 11.88 -9.53 0.73
N LYS A 281 12.14 -10.82 0.96
CA LYS A 281 12.86 -11.65 -0.01
C LYS A 281 11.90 -12.39 -0.93
N GLY A 282 12.29 -12.49 -2.20
CA GLY A 282 11.60 -13.34 -3.17
C GLY A 282 11.81 -14.84 -2.89
N THR A 283 11.39 -15.69 -3.83
CA THR A 283 11.64 -17.14 -3.77
C THR A 283 13.07 -17.51 -4.12
N GLU A 284 13.81 -16.61 -4.76
CA GLU A 284 15.16 -16.84 -5.26
C GLU A 284 16.22 -16.01 -4.52
N GLY A 285 17.48 -16.36 -4.77
CA GLY A 285 18.66 -15.79 -4.12
C GLY A 285 19.09 -14.39 -4.60
N PHE A 286 18.17 -13.50 -5.00
CA PHE A 286 18.51 -12.11 -5.32
C PHE A 286 18.13 -11.14 -4.18
N GLY A 287 18.48 -9.86 -4.34
CA GLY A 287 18.31 -8.82 -3.33
C GLY A 287 16.88 -8.66 -2.79
N ALA A 288 16.74 -7.98 -1.66
CA ALA A 288 15.43 -7.72 -1.08
C ALA A 288 14.60 -6.77 -1.96
N ILE A 289 13.28 -7.00 -1.98
CA ILE A 289 12.29 -6.22 -2.73
C ILE A 289 11.67 -5.20 -1.76
N PRO A 290 11.61 -3.90 -2.10
CA PRO A 290 11.04 -2.89 -1.22
C PRO A 290 9.52 -3.05 -1.06
N PHE A 291 9.02 -2.72 0.13
CA PHE A 291 7.60 -2.67 0.45
C PHE A 291 7.27 -1.51 1.40
N ASP A 292 6.52 -0.54 0.88
CA ASP A 292 6.00 0.64 1.58
C ASP A 292 4.47 0.64 1.64
N GLY A 293 3.85 -0.53 1.45
CA GLY A 293 2.40 -0.70 1.50
C GLY A 293 1.89 -0.93 2.92
N ILE A 294 0.57 -1.02 3.04
CA ILE A 294 -0.12 -1.38 4.28
C ILE A 294 -0.68 -2.78 4.10
N VAL A 295 -0.48 -3.63 5.11
CA VAL A 295 -1.09 -4.96 5.16
C VAL A 295 -2.32 -4.90 6.03
N LEU A 296 -3.47 -5.20 5.42
CA LEU A 296 -4.76 -5.35 6.07
C LEU A 296 -5.11 -6.84 6.07
N ALA A 297 -5.25 -7.43 7.24
CA ALA A 297 -5.69 -8.81 7.39
C ALA A 297 -7.03 -8.89 8.12
N HIS A 298 -7.80 -9.93 7.83
CA HIS A 298 -9.02 -10.21 8.58
C HIS A 298 -9.27 -11.71 8.68
N SER A 299 -9.78 -12.18 9.82
CA SER A 299 -10.20 -13.57 9.99
C SER A 299 -11.42 -13.66 10.91
N ASN A 300 -11.95 -14.87 11.04
CA ASN A 300 -13.03 -15.16 11.99
C ASN A 300 -12.46 -15.44 13.39
N GLU A 301 -13.30 -15.23 14.41
CA GLU A 301 -12.91 -15.45 15.81
C GLU A 301 -12.50 -16.90 16.11
N SER A 302 -13.12 -17.88 15.44
CA SER A 302 -12.75 -19.29 15.55
C SER A 302 -11.31 -19.53 15.10
N GLU A 303 -10.91 -18.97 13.96
CA GLU A 303 -9.56 -19.10 13.40
C GLU A 303 -8.52 -18.45 14.33
N TRP A 304 -8.84 -17.28 14.86
CA TRP A 304 -7.99 -16.60 15.82
C TRP A 304 -7.76 -17.42 17.10
N LYS A 305 -8.81 -18.06 17.62
CA LYS A 305 -8.71 -18.93 18.80
C LYS A 305 -7.87 -20.18 18.55
N THR A 306 -7.92 -20.75 17.34
CA THR A 306 -7.10 -21.92 16.97
C THR A 306 -5.63 -21.54 16.79
N PHE A 307 -5.36 -20.33 16.30
CA PHE A 307 -3.99 -19.85 16.06
C PHE A 307 -3.23 -19.46 17.33
N ARG A 308 -3.93 -18.97 18.36
CA ARG A 308 -3.35 -18.49 19.63
C ARG A 308 -2.78 -19.61 20.48
#